data_AF-A0A6L2Q7B5-F1
#
_entry.id   AF-A0A6L2Q7B5-F1
#
_cell.length_a   1.000
_cell.length_b   1.000
_cell.length_c   1.000
_cell.angle_alpha   90.00
_cell.angle_beta   90.00
_cell.angle_gamma   90.00
#
_symmetry.space_group_name_H-M   'P 1'
#
loop_
_entity.id
_entity.type
_entity.pdbx_description
1 polymer ?
#
loop_
_entity_poly.entity_id
_entity_poly.type
_entity_poly.pdbx_seq_one_letter_code
_entity_poly.pdbx_strand_id
1 'polypeptide(L)'
;MTGQRSGLVACFCEINPKISWKHCMIHKNSFVAKKNAPDLHETLNICANVVNFIKSCALNFLVLRKMCEEMESTHAQLLLHTEVPWLSRRRVLSRLFEFKDEVKCFL
;
A
#
# COMPACT_ATOMS: atom_id res chain seq x y z
N MET A 1 5.43 12.80 9.61
CA MET A 1 5.09 13.07 11.02
C MET A 1 6.15 13.98 11.58
N THR A 2 5.77 15.16 12.08
CA THR A 2 6.70 16.06 12.78
C THR A 2 7.03 15.54 14.19
N GLY A 3 6.20 14.63 14.70
CA GLY A 3 6.45 13.86 15.92
C GLY A 3 6.81 14.76 17.10
N GLN A 4 7.87 14.39 17.82
CA GLN A 4 8.41 15.15 18.95
C GLN A 4 8.90 16.56 18.60
N ARG A 5 9.09 16.88 17.31
CA ARG A 5 9.57 18.20 16.85
C ARG A 5 8.42 19.13 16.45
N SER A 6 7.17 18.76 16.71
CA SER A 6 5.99 19.57 16.37
C SER A 6 6.05 20.98 16.99
N GLY A 7 6.47 21.10 18.26
CA GLY A 7 6.61 22.40 18.93
C GLY A 7 7.72 23.27 18.32
N LEU A 8 8.84 22.66 17.92
CA LEU A 8 9.94 23.36 17.23
C LEU A 8 9.51 23.91 15.88
N VAL A 9 8.72 23.13 15.14
CA VAL A 9 8.13 23.56 13.86
C VAL A 9 7.12 24.68 14.04
N ALA A 10 6.30 24.65 15.10
CA ALA A 10 5.39 25.74 15.41
C ALA A 10 6.17 27.05 15.68
N CYS A 11 7.23 26.98 16.48
CA CYS A 11 8.07 28.13 16.79
C CYS A 11 8.75 28.72 15.53
N PHE A 12 9.22 27.87 14.61
CA PHE A 12 9.76 28.34 13.31
C PHE A 12 8.70 29.01 12.42
N CYS A 13 7.46 28.52 12.44
CA CYS A 13 6.36 29.13 11.68
C CYS A 13 5.91 30.48 12.28
N GLU A 14 6.03 30.65 13.60
CA GLU A 14 5.75 31.91 14.30
C GLU A 14 6.80 32.99 14.01
N ILE A 15 8.09 32.62 14.04
CA ILE A 15 9.21 33.55 13.79
C ILE A 15 9.23 34.02 12.34
N ASN A 16 8.86 33.15 11.39
CA ASN A 16 8.80 33.52 9.98
C ASN A 16 7.60 32.87 9.28
N PRO A 17 6.50 33.63 9.11
CA PRO A 17 5.28 33.14 8.47
C PRO A 17 5.45 32.69 7.00
N LYS A 18 6.57 33.06 6.35
CA LYS A 18 6.89 32.61 4.98
C LYS A 18 7.42 31.17 4.95
N ILE A 19 7.82 30.60 6.09
CA ILE A 19 8.30 29.22 6.19
C ILE A 19 7.10 28.28 6.21
N SER A 20 6.83 27.60 5.10
CA SER A 20 5.83 26.53 5.06
C SER A 20 6.45 25.20 5.49
N TRP A 21 6.08 24.68 6.66
CA TRP A 21 6.44 23.32 7.01
C TRP A 21 5.64 22.32 6.18
N LYS A 22 6.32 21.62 5.26
CA LYS A 22 5.68 20.59 4.44
C LYS A 22 5.84 19.25 5.17
N HIS A 23 4.75 18.77 5.77
CA HIS A 23 4.65 17.41 6.30
C HIS A 23 5.16 16.39 5.25
N CYS A 24 5.80 15.30 5.69
CA CYS A 24 6.41 14.27 4.83
C CYS A 24 5.66 14.11 3.50
N MET A 25 6.36 14.41 2.40
CA MET A 25 5.78 14.56 1.06
C MET A 25 4.99 13.31 0.64
N ILE A 26 5.39 12.14 1.14
CA ILE A 26 4.70 10.85 0.97
C ILE A 26 3.26 10.90 1.51
N HIS A 27 3.06 11.46 2.70
CA HIS A 27 1.73 11.55 3.31
C HIS A 27 0.86 12.59 2.61
N LYS A 28 1.43 13.73 2.20
CA LYS A 28 0.71 14.73 1.42
C LYS A 28 0.25 14.14 0.08
N ASN A 29 1.13 13.43 -0.61
CA ASN A 29 0.80 12.76 -1.87
C ASN A 29 -0.26 11.68 -1.67
N SER A 30 -0.21 10.91 -0.57
CA SER A 30 -1.28 9.98 -0.17
C SER A 30 -2.61 10.71 0.00
N PHE A 31 -2.65 11.80 0.77
CA PHE A 31 -3.89 12.55 1.01
C PHE A 31 -4.45 13.18 -0.27
N VAL A 32 -3.58 13.73 -1.11
CA VAL A 32 -3.94 14.29 -2.42
C VAL A 32 -4.49 13.20 -3.35
N ALA A 33 -3.87 12.02 -3.40
CA ALA A 33 -4.37 10.89 -4.18
C ALA A 33 -5.75 10.42 -3.69
N LYS A 34 -5.98 10.36 -2.37
CA LYS A 34 -7.30 10.05 -1.79
C LYS A 34 -8.39 11.02 -2.24
N LYS A 35 -8.07 12.32 -2.30
CA LYS A 35 -9.04 13.37 -2.61
C LYS A 35 -9.31 13.51 -4.11
N ASN A 36 -8.27 13.38 -4.93
CA ASN A 36 -8.35 13.66 -6.37
C ASN A 36 -8.72 12.44 -7.22
N ALA A 37 -8.59 11.22 -6.69
CA ALA A 37 -8.93 9.99 -7.39
C ALA A 37 -9.61 8.99 -6.42
N PRO A 38 -10.86 9.25 -6.01
CA PRO A 38 -11.57 8.43 -5.03
C PRO A 38 -11.75 6.99 -5.50
N ASP A 39 -12.13 6.77 -6.76
CA ASP A 39 -12.33 5.43 -7.34
C ASP A 39 -11.04 4.60 -7.35
N LEU A 40 -9.93 5.24 -7.70
CA LEU A 40 -8.61 4.64 -7.61
C LEU A 40 -8.29 4.33 -6.15
N HIS A 41 -8.54 5.25 -5.22
CA HIS A 41 -8.27 5.03 -3.80
C HIS A 41 -9.06 3.84 -3.23
N GLU A 42 -10.33 3.70 -3.60
CA GLU A 42 -11.19 2.58 -3.21
C GLU A 42 -10.65 1.27 -3.77
N THR A 43 -10.35 1.21 -5.06
CA THR A 43 -9.75 0.04 -5.72
C THR A 43 -8.46 -0.38 -4.99
N LEU A 44 -7.60 0.58 -4.65
CA LEU A 44 -6.37 0.34 -3.90
C LEU A 44 -6.61 -0.22 -2.50
N ASN A 45 -7.69 0.19 -1.83
CA ASN A 45 -8.05 -0.33 -0.51
C ASN A 45 -8.61 -1.76 -0.62
N ILE A 46 -9.41 -2.05 -1.63
CA ILE A 46 -9.89 -3.42 -1.91
C ILE A 46 -8.70 -4.35 -2.16
N CYS A 47 -7.76 -3.96 -3.02
CA CYS A 47 -6.54 -4.73 -3.26
C CYS A 47 -5.74 -4.95 -1.95
N ALA A 48 -5.63 -3.93 -1.10
CA ALA A 48 -4.95 -4.06 0.18
C ALA A 48 -5.66 -5.05 1.12
N ASN A 49 -7.00 -5.07 1.13
CA ASN A 49 -7.79 -6.00 1.92
C ASN A 49 -7.60 -7.45 1.46
N VAL A 50 -7.61 -7.69 0.14
CA VAL A 50 -7.31 -9.02 -0.43
C VAL A 50 -5.94 -9.51 -0.01
N VAL A 51 -4.92 -8.65 -0.13
CA VAL A 51 -3.56 -9.01 0.29
C VAL A 51 -3.49 -9.27 1.79
N ASN A 52 -4.19 -8.49 2.62
CA ASN A 52 -4.25 -8.71 4.06
C ASN A 52 -4.95 -10.03 4.42
N PHE A 53 -6.00 -10.41 3.68
CA PHE A 53 -6.68 -11.70 3.86
C PHE A 53 -5.78 -12.89 3.49
N ILE A 54 -5.00 -12.78 2.42
CA ILE A 54 -4.01 -13.81 2.07
C ILE A 54 -2.93 -13.90 3.17
N LYS A 55 -2.53 -12.75 3.74
CA LYS A 55 -1.55 -12.70 4.84
C LYS A 55 -2.09 -13.19 6.18
N SER A 56 -3.39 -13.07 6.44
CA SER A 56 -3.95 -13.34 7.77
C SER A 56 -3.85 -14.82 8.15
N CYS A 57 -3.67 -15.71 7.18
CA CYS A 57 -3.52 -17.13 7.42
C CYS A 57 -2.41 -17.72 6.52
N ALA A 58 -1.44 -18.40 7.13
CA ALA A 58 -0.39 -19.10 6.38
C ALA A 58 -0.95 -20.14 5.40
N LEU A 59 -2.10 -20.76 5.73
CA LEU A 59 -2.78 -21.70 4.83
C LEU A 59 -3.27 -21.03 3.55
N ASN A 60 -3.85 -19.81 3.63
CA ASN A 60 -4.30 -19.06 2.45
C ASN A 60 -3.15 -18.83 1.49
N PHE A 61 -1.99 -18.44 2.02
CA PHE A 61 -0.78 -18.28 1.22
C PHE A 61 -0.29 -19.58 0.58
N LEU A 62 -0.28 -20.69 1.33
CA LEU A 62 0.15 -21.99 0.80
C LEU A 62 -0.80 -22.54 -0.27
N VAL A 63 -2.12 -22.37 -0.09
CA VAL A 63 -3.13 -22.78 -1.07
C VAL A 63 -3.01 -21.95 -2.34
N LEU A 64 -2.90 -20.62 -2.21
CA LEU A 64 -2.68 -19.74 -3.35
C LEU A 64 -1.41 -20.12 -4.11
N ARG A 65 -0.31 -20.40 -3.40
CA ARG A 65 0.95 -20.84 -4.01
C ARG A 65 0.77 -22.13 -4.81
N LYS A 66 0.12 -23.15 -4.25
CA LYS A 66 -0.15 -24.41 -4.96
C LYS A 66 -1.00 -24.18 -6.22
N MET A 67 -2.05 -23.35 -6.12
CA MET A 67 -2.86 -22.99 -7.28
C MET A 67 -2.02 -22.28 -8.36
N CYS A 68 -1.13 -21.36 -7.98
CA CYS A 68 -0.23 -20.71 -8.94
C CYS A 68 0.73 -21.68 -9.62
N GLU A 69 1.23 -22.69 -8.89
CA GLU A 69 2.09 -23.75 -9.43
C GLU A 69 1.31 -24.65 -10.42
N GLU A 70 0.05 -24.99 -10.13
CA GLU A 70 -0.82 -25.78 -11.01
C GLU A 70 -1.28 -25.01 -12.27
N MET A 71 -1.44 -23.70 -12.16
CA MET A 71 -1.85 -22.83 -13.28
C MET A 71 -0.68 -22.38 -14.16
N GLU A 72 0.54 -22.87 -13.92
CA GLU A 72 1.77 -22.45 -14.60
C GLU A 72 1.96 -20.93 -14.61
N SER A 73 1.58 -20.27 -13.50
CA SER A 73 1.63 -18.81 -13.39
C SER A 73 3.07 -18.30 -13.53
N THR A 74 3.20 -17.07 -14.05
CA THR A 74 4.51 -16.41 -14.23
C THR A 74 5.29 -16.25 -12.92
N HIS A 75 4.59 -16.27 -11.79
CA HIS A 75 5.17 -16.10 -10.48
C HIS A 75 4.58 -17.15 -9.53
N ALA A 76 5.43 -17.82 -8.75
CA ALA A 76 4.96 -18.89 -7.85
C ALA A 76 4.22 -18.35 -6.60
N GLN A 77 4.41 -17.07 -6.23
CA GLN A 77 3.82 -16.51 -5.02
C GLN A 77 3.74 -14.97 -5.03
N LEU A 78 2.73 -14.44 -4.32
CA LEU A 78 2.62 -13.01 -4.05
C LEU A 78 3.71 -12.56 -3.05
N LEU A 79 4.27 -11.35 -3.21
CA LEU A 79 5.14 -10.79 -2.17
C LEU A 79 4.31 -10.34 -0.97
N LEU A 80 4.30 -11.19 0.06
CA LEU A 80 3.67 -10.84 1.33
C LEU A 80 4.56 -9.93 2.20
N HIS A 81 5.88 -9.97 2.03
CA HIS A 81 6.79 -9.12 2.80
C HIS A 81 6.95 -7.74 2.17
N THR A 82 6.05 -6.81 2.51
CA THR A 82 6.40 -5.38 2.49
C THR A 82 5.70 -4.65 3.62
N GLU A 83 6.33 -4.62 4.78
CA GLU A 83 5.98 -3.69 5.86
C GLU A 83 6.51 -2.28 5.54
N VAL A 84 5.96 -1.56 4.54
CA VAL A 84 6.27 -0.11 4.40
C VAL A 84 5.11 0.65 3.74
N PRO A 85 4.66 1.81 4.24
CA PRO A 85 3.51 2.55 3.68
C PRO A 85 3.72 3.11 2.26
N TRP A 86 2.67 3.03 1.43
CA TRP A 86 2.48 3.62 0.08
C TRP A 86 3.48 3.30 -1.05
N LEU A 87 4.80 3.39 -0.85
CA LEU A 87 5.78 3.05 -1.89
C LEU A 87 5.80 1.54 -2.20
N SER A 88 5.53 0.71 -1.19
CA SER A 88 5.36 -0.73 -1.39
C SER A 88 4.03 -1.09 -2.05
N ARG A 89 2.97 -0.29 -1.85
CA ARG A 89 1.64 -0.55 -2.43
C ARG A 89 1.76 -0.66 -3.94
N ARG A 90 2.50 0.23 -4.61
CA ARG A 90 2.67 0.20 -6.07
C ARG A 90 3.24 -1.14 -6.58
N ARG A 91 4.25 -1.69 -5.90
CA ARG A 91 4.87 -2.97 -6.29
C ARG A 91 3.94 -4.15 -5.99
N VAL A 92 3.28 -4.12 -4.84
CA VAL A 92 2.29 -5.15 -4.46
C VAL A 92 1.11 -5.15 -5.43
N LEU A 93 0.61 -3.98 -5.83
CA LEU A 93 -0.47 -3.85 -6.80
C LEU A 93 -0.08 -4.32 -8.20
N SER A 94 1.14 -4.00 -8.63
CA SER A 94 1.63 -4.44 -9.95
C SER A 94 1.65 -5.96 -10.00
N ARG A 95 2.18 -6.62 -8.95
CA ARG A 95 2.11 -8.08 -8.84
C ARG A 95 0.69 -8.59 -8.71
N LEU A 96 -0.14 -8.00 -7.85
CA LEU A 96 -1.53 -8.44 -7.70
C LEU A 96 -2.30 -8.37 -9.03
N PHE A 97 -1.97 -7.41 -9.88
CA PHE A 97 -2.55 -7.31 -11.22
C PHE A 97 -2.05 -8.40 -12.17
N GLU A 98 -0.76 -8.75 -12.10
CA GLU A 98 -0.20 -9.92 -12.81
C GLU A 98 -0.87 -11.22 -12.35
N PHE A 99 -1.22 -11.31 -11.07
CA PHE A 99 -1.87 -12.45 -10.40
C PHE A 99 -3.40 -12.40 -10.36
N LYS A 100 -4.03 -11.49 -11.12
CA LYS A 100 -5.45 -11.16 -10.92
C LYS A 100 -6.36 -12.37 -11.18
N ASP A 101 -5.96 -13.30 -12.05
CA ASP A 101 -6.81 -14.41 -12.48
C ASP A 101 -6.69 -15.57 -11.47
N GLU A 102 -5.50 -15.84 -10.96
CA GLU A 102 -5.25 -16.78 -9.87
C GLU A 102 -5.91 -16.32 -8.56
N VAL A 103 -5.82 -15.02 -8.25
CA VAL A 103 -6.47 -14.45 -7.07
C VAL A 103 -8.00 -14.49 -7.19
N LYS A 104 -8.56 -14.33 -8.40
CA LYS A 104 -10.01 -14.53 -8.63
C LYS A 104 -10.45 -15.98 -8.49
N CYS A 105 -9.60 -16.94 -8.83
CA CYS A 105 -9.90 -18.35 -8.60
C CYS A 105 -9.78 -18.75 -7.13
N PHE A 106 -8.93 -18.07 -6.37
CA PHE A 106 -8.69 -18.33 -4.95
C PHE A 106 -9.77 -17.75 -4.02
N LEU A 107 -10.28 -16.54 -4.33
CA LEU A 107 -11.32 -15.84 -3.56
C LEU A 107 -12.73 -16.33 -3.92
#